data_AF-A0A166T400-F1
#
_entry.id   AF-A0A166T400-F1
#
_cell.length_a   1.000
_cell.length_b   1.000
_cell.length_c   1.000
_cell.angle_alpha   90.00
_cell.angle_beta   90.00
_cell.angle_gamma   90.00
#
_symmetry.space_group_name_H-M   'P 1'
#
loop_
_entity.id
_entity.type
_entity.pdbx_description
1 polymer ?
#
loop_
_entity_poly.entity_id
_entity_poly.type
_entity_poly.pdbx_seq_one_letter_code
_entity_poly.pdbx_strand_id
1 'polypeptide(L)'
;MEPTTGLILRRITQTDLSVSAHKLATLILDGIAWKDGYNGLPRGTAAFTLSSLAAKMGVSRQYLSVLLSELETSELKLEREKSNGKFAPWLFRFAAFDDGEQTHDLVSDGDDTSLSREESNKTIFTGQINIDGCSNVFRTCWAELIKAAKSALPCWNVDTQVIWERFLAFNRARGNSKVPAGFLLGFMRRWRTSLGEATRPPALPAPQPVQEPRERELHEQIKAAPSSNRQFHASDLCRVIGQAAYDARIVAVIRQFGCPRFTATLAVHGRAVLAGEISR
;
A
#
# COMPACT_ATOMS: atom_id res chain seq x y z
N MET A 1 13.49 4.81 21.00
CA MET A 1 12.17 5.08 20.34
C MET A 1 12.26 4.47 18.95
N GLU A 2 11.23 3.80 18.40
CA GLU A 2 11.36 3.29 17.02
C GLU A 2 11.49 4.48 16.04
N PRO A 3 12.53 4.52 15.18
CA PRO A 3 12.69 5.61 14.24
C PRO A 3 11.50 5.64 13.28
N THR A 4 10.94 6.84 13.07
CA THR A 4 9.90 7.10 12.07
C THR A 4 10.46 8.03 11.01
N THR A 5 9.89 7.99 9.80
CA THR A 5 10.32 8.86 8.70
C THR A 5 10.34 10.33 9.12
N GLY A 6 9.29 10.79 9.80
CA GLY A 6 9.17 12.18 10.25
C GLY A 6 10.23 12.58 11.27
N LEU A 7 10.56 11.70 12.22
CA LEU A 7 11.62 11.96 13.21
C LEU A 7 12.99 12.10 12.53
N ILE A 8 13.32 11.18 11.61
CA ILE A 8 14.60 11.25 10.89
C ILE A 8 14.66 12.52 10.03
N LEU A 9 13.57 12.83 9.31
CA LEU A 9 13.51 14.01 8.43
C LEU A 9 13.66 15.31 9.22
N ARG A 10 12.98 15.43 10.38
CA ARG A 10 13.15 16.56 11.30
C ARG A 10 14.59 16.69 11.76
N ARG A 11 15.22 15.58 12.13
CA ARG A 11 16.63 15.60 12.56
C ARG A 11 17.55 16.03 11.43
N ILE A 12 17.37 15.49 10.21
CA ILE A 12 18.13 15.90 9.02
C ILE A 12 18.05 17.40 8.82
N THR A 13 16.86 18.01 8.95
CA THR A 13 16.69 19.47 8.78
C THR A 13 17.26 20.31 9.93
N GLN A 14 17.53 19.71 11.08
CA GLN A 14 18.06 20.40 12.26
C GLN A 14 19.58 20.23 12.40
N THR A 15 20.17 19.22 11.77
CA THR A 15 21.61 18.98 11.81
C THR A 15 22.33 19.90 10.83
N ASP A 16 23.40 20.54 11.30
CA ASP A 16 24.26 21.35 10.42
C ASP A 16 25.05 20.43 9.48
N LEU A 17 24.59 20.38 8.22
CA LEU A 17 25.14 19.56 7.15
C LEU A 17 25.30 20.40 5.89
N SER A 18 26.29 20.06 5.08
CA SER A 18 26.41 20.56 3.72
C SER A 18 25.13 20.28 2.92
N VAL A 19 24.84 21.11 1.92
CA VAL A 19 23.67 20.93 1.05
C VAL A 19 23.69 19.54 0.38
N SER A 20 24.89 19.08 0.01
CA SER A 20 25.10 17.75 -0.56
C SER A 20 24.86 16.62 0.46
N ALA A 21 25.25 16.79 1.73
CA ALA A 21 25.01 15.80 2.77
C ALA A 21 23.52 15.74 3.16
N HIS A 22 22.82 16.87 3.21
CA HIS A 22 21.36 16.90 3.34
C HIS A 22 20.67 16.10 2.23
N LYS A 23 21.07 16.32 0.97
CA LYS A 23 20.55 15.56 -0.18
C LYS A 23 20.86 14.06 -0.05
N LEU A 24 22.07 13.70 0.39
CA LEU A 24 22.44 12.30 0.61
C LEU A 24 21.59 11.65 1.71
N ALA A 25 21.39 12.33 2.83
CA ALA A 25 20.59 11.83 3.95
C ALA A 25 19.13 11.59 3.55
N THR A 26 18.53 12.51 2.79
CA THR A 26 17.15 12.36 2.29
C THR A 26 17.02 11.21 1.29
N LEU A 27 18.02 10.99 0.42
CA LEU A 27 18.04 9.82 -0.48
C LEU A 27 18.17 8.50 0.28
N ILE A 28 18.98 8.47 1.35
CA ILE A 28 19.09 7.27 2.20
C ILE A 28 17.76 7.01 2.91
N LEU A 29 17.14 8.07 3.46
CA LEU A 29 15.83 8.00 4.13
C LEU A 29 14.72 7.43 3.22
N ASP A 30 14.68 7.84 1.96
CA ASP A 30 13.73 7.31 0.96
C ASP A 30 13.91 5.80 0.71
N GLY A 31 15.14 5.29 0.86
CA GLY A 31 15.47 3.88 0.68
C GLY A 31 15.25 2.99 1.90
N ILE A 32 14.80 3.53 3.04
CA ILE A 32 14.67 2.75 4.29
C ILE A 32 13.51 1.75 4.20
N ALA A 33 13.78 0.51 4.64
CA ALA A 33 12.76 -0.49 4.88
C ALA A 33 11.99 -0.16 6.18
N TRP A 34 10.72 0.21 6.07
CA TRP A 34 9.87 0.52 7.24
C TRP A 34 9.09 -0.68 7.79
N LYS A 35 9.21 -1.84 7.14
CA LYS A 35 8.64 -3.12 7.58
C LYS A 35 9.75 -4.17 7.55
N ASP A 36 9.77 -5.03 8.56
CA ASP A 36 10.74 -6.12 8.61
C ASP A 36 10.61 -7.05 7.41
N GLY A 37 11.76 -7.41 6.83
CA GLY A 37 11.83 -8.29 5.67
C GLY A 37 11.43 -7.64 4.35
N TYR A 38 11.09 -6.35 4.33
CA TYR A 38 10.87 -5.62 3.07
C TYR A 38 12.18 -5.58 2.27
N ASN A 39 12.16 -6.15 1.06
CA ASN A 39 13.36 -6.40 0.25
C ASN A 39 14.46 -7.22 0.96
N GLY A 40 14.10 -8.04 1.95
CA GLY A 40 15.06 -8.84 2.73
C GLY A 40 15.90 -8.01 3.72
N LEU A 41 15.51 -6.78 4.02
CA LEU A 41 16.23 -5.88 4.93
C LEU A 41 15.58 -5.84 6.32
N PRO A 42 16.38 -5.65 7.38
CA PRO A 42 15.87 -5.25 8.69
C PRO A 42 15.14 -3.91 8.60
N ARG A 43 14.15 -3.70 9.46
CA ARG A 43 13.49 -2.41 9.56
C ARG A 43 14.49 -1.31 9.98
N GLY A 44 14.36 -0.13 9.39
CA GLY A 44 15.22 1.02 9.65
C GLY A 44 16.51 1.05 8.82
N THR A 45 16.71 0.06 7.94
CA THR A 45 17.89 -0.04 7.09
C THR A 45 17.58 0.29 5.63
N ALA A 46 18.49 0.98 4.95
CA ALA A 46 18.48 1.18 3.51
C ALA A 46 19.66 0.44 2.85
N ALA A 47 19.48 -0.09 1.65
CA ALA A 47 20.54 -0.81 0.94
C ALA A 47 20.90 -0.12 -0.38
N PHE A 48 22.18 0.24 -0.54
CA PHE A 48 22.69 0.83 -1.79
C PHE A 48 24.07 0.28 -2.15
N THR A 49 24.35 0.20 -3.45
CA THR A 49 25.76 0.14 -3.89
C THR A 49 26.31 1.57 -3.95
N LEU A 50 27.57 1.77 -3.54
CA LEU A 50 28.21 3.10 -3.61
C LEU A 50 28.20 3.67 -5.05
N SER A 51 28.29 2.79 -6.05
CA SER A 51 28.14 3.16 -7.46
C SER A 51 26.77 3.78 -7.76
N SER A 52 25.70 3.09 -7.35
CA SER A 52 24.33 3.56 -7.58
C SER A 52 24.03 4.84 -6.80
N LEU A 53 24.57 4.97 -5.58
CA LEU A 53 24.37 6.13 -4.73
C LEU A 53 25.11 7.35 -5.27
N ALA A 54 26.35 7.19 -5.72
CA ALA A 54 27.13 8.24 -6.38
C ALA A 54 26.45 8.72 -7.67
N ALA A 55 25.94 7.78 -8.49
CA ALA A 55 25.20 8.11 -9.71
C ALA A 55 23.89 8.87 -9.42
N LYS A 56 23.11 8.44 -8.43
CA LYS A 56 21.87 9.16 -8.00
C LYS A 56 22.17 10.55 -7.46
N MET A 57 23.29 10.71 -6.74
CA MET A 57 23.72 12.01 -6.23
C MET A 57 24.26 12.93 -7.34
N GLY A 58 24.78 12.36 -8.44
CA GLY A 58 25.46 13.09 -9.51
C GLY A 58 26.90 13.47 -9.12
N VAL A 59 27.56 12.67 -8.29
CA VAL A 59 28.88 12.99 -7.72
C VAL A 59 29.90 11.87 -7.91
N SER A 60 31.18 12.19 -7.74
CA SER A 60 32.24 11.18 -7.76
C SER A 60 32.18 10.27 -6.52
N ARG A 61 32.69 9.04 -6.61
CA ARG A 61 32.76 8.13 -5.45
C ARG A 61 33.64 8.68 -4.32
N GLN A 62 34.68 9.44 -4.66
CA GLN A 62 35.54 10.09 -3.67
C GLN A 62 34.74 11.14 -2.87
N TYR A 63 33.98 12.00 -3.57
CA TYR A 63 33.14 12.98 -2.90
C TYR A 63 31.99 12.33 -2.11
N LEU A 64 31.39 11.25 -2.63
CA LEU A 64 30.42 10.47 -1.87
C LEU A 64 31.01 9.96 -0.53
N SER A 65 32.27 9.54 -0.52
CA SER A 65 32.93 9.10 0.72
C SER A 65 33.05 10.24 1.73
N VAL A 66 33.34 11.47 1.28
CA VAL A 66 33.38 12.67 2.13
C VAL A 66 31.99 12.94 2.73
N LEU A 67 30.94 12.89 1.92
CA LEU A 67 29.56 13.09 2.38
C LEU A 67 29.10 12.01 3.37
N LEU A 68 29.49 10.75 3.14
CA LEU A 68 29.20 9.66 4.08
C LEU A 68 29.91 9.87 5.42
N SER A 69 31.19 10.28 5.39
CA SER A 69 31.94 10.61 6.60
C SER A 69 31.34 11.80 7.34
N GLU A 70 30.84 12.81 6.62
CA GLU A 70 30.11 13.93 7.22
C GLU A 70 28.87 13.44 7.99
N LEU A 71 28.04 12.59 7.36
CA LEU A 71 26.85 12.01 8.01
C LEU A 71 27.21 11.08 9.19
N GLU A 72 28.31 10.34 9.11
CA GLU A 72 28.85 9.51 10.21
C GLU A 72 29.22 10.36 11.44
N THR A 73 29.88 11.49 11.22
CA THR A 73 30.33 12.40 12.30
C THR A 73 29.24 13.34 12.80
N SER A 74 28.13 13.46 12.06
CA SER A 74 27.03 14.34 12.39
C SER A 74 26.15 13.80 13.52
N GLU A 75 25.21 14.63 13.99
CA GLU A 75 24.20 14.20 14.97
C GLU A 75 23.27 13.09 14.47
N LEU A 76 23.30 12.74 13.18
CA LEU A 76 22.54 11.63 12.60
C LEU A 76 23.20 10.27 12.83
N LYS A 77 24.51 10.23 13.15
CA LYS A 77 25.31 9.02 13.37
C LYS A 77 25.00 7.94 12.33
N LEU A 78 25.25 8.23 11.05
CA LEU A 78 24.98 7.26 10.00
C LEU A 78 25.92 6.05 10.15
N GLU A 79 25.36 4.88 10.43
CA GLU A 79 26.08 3.62 10.39
C GLU A 79 26.00 3.00 9.00
N ARG A 80 27.11 2.38 8.59
CA ARG A 80 27.19 1.61 7.35
C ARG A 80 27.79 0.24 7.60
N GLU A 81 27.12 -0.80 7.13
CA GLU A 81 27.57 -2.18 7.22
C GLU A 81 27.63 -2.78 5.81
N LYS A 82 28.62 -3.62 5.55
CA LYS A 82 28.69 -4.37 4.29
C LYS A 82 28.60 -5.85 4.59
N SER A 83 27.57 -6.51 4.08
CA SER A 83 27.48 -7.96 4.12
C SER A 83 28.56 -8.59 3.24
N ASN A 84 29.07 -9.76 3.64
CA ASN A 84 30.17 -10.43 2.96
C ASN A 84 29.79 -10.79 1.51
N GLY A 85 30.46 -10.16 0.53
CA GLY A 85 30.23 -10.41 -0.88
C GLY A 85 30.78 -9.30 -1.77
N LYS A 86 31.35 -9.67 -2.93
CA LYS A 86 31.93 -8.70 -3.89
C LYS A 86 30.88 -7.70 -4.39
N PHE A 87 29.63 -8.14 -4.52
CA PHE A 87 28.50 -7.36 -5.04
C PHE A 87 27.45 -7.02 -3.98
N ALA A 88 27.73 -7.33 -2.71
CA ALA A 88 26.81 -7.02 -1.62
C ALA A 88 26.62 -5.50 -1.49
N PRO A 89 25.37 -5.02 -1.37
CA PRO A 89 25.10 -3.62 -1.10
C PRO A 89 25.59 -3.24 0.30
N TRP A 90 25.89 -1.96 0.48
CA TRP A 90 26.06 -1.38 1.80
C TRP A 90 24.68 -1.14 2.41
N LEU A 91 24.54 -1.56 3.65
CA LEU A 91 23.42 -1.29 4.52
C LEU A 91 23.69 0.00 5.27
N PHE A 92 22.72 0.89 5.30
CA PHE A 92 22.79 2.21 5.95
C PHE A 92 21.70 2.30 7.02
N ARG A 93 22.06 2.78 8.22
CA ARG A 93 21.13 2.99 9.34
C ARG A 93 21.46 4.31 10.04
N PHE A 94 20.46 5.09 10.44
CA PHE A 94 20.69 6.27 11.28
C PHE A 94 20.64 5.86 12.75
N ALA A 95 21.79 5.82 13.43
CA ALA A 95 21.90 5.31 14.79
C ALA A 95 21.57 6.34 15.87
N ALA A 96 21.40 7.62 15.51
CA ALA A 96 21.02 8.68 16.44
C ALA A 96 19.69 8.47 17.18
N PHE A 97 18.91 7.47 16.76
CA PHE A 97 17.59 7.15 17.32
C PHE A 97 17.59 5.83 18.12
N ASP A 98 18.72 5.13 18.16
CA ASP A 98 18.89 3.85 18.87
C ASP A 98 19.12 4.06 20.38
N ASP A 99 19.59 5.25 20.79
CA ASP A 99 19.80 5.61 22.19
C ASP A 99 18.47 6.10 22.85
N GLY A 100 18.13 5.51 23.98
CA GLY A 100 16.91 5.76 24.76
C GLY A 100 16.90 7.02 25.64
N GLU A 101 17.60 8.09 25.28
CA GLU A 101 17.68 9.36 26.05
C GLU A 101 17.84 10.54 25.08
N GLN A 102 17.28 11.73 25.25
CA GLN A 102 16.42 12.36 26.26
C GLN A 102 15.53 13.35 25.48
N THR A 103 14.27 13.44 25.88
CA THR A 103 13.33 14.46 25.43
C THR A 103 13.87 15.85 25.75
N HIS A 104 14.33 16.60 24.73
CA HIS A 104 14.24 18.06 24.81
C HIS A 104 12.81 18.44 24.44
N ASP A 105 12.04 18.53 25.52
CA ASP A 105 10.74 19.16 25.61
C ASP A 105 10.87 20.62 25.14
N LEU A 106 10.43 20.87 23.91
CA LEU A 106 10.02 22.19 23.47
C LEU A 106 8.54 22.09 23.15
N VAL A 107 7.76 22.19 24.23
CA VAL A 107 6.41 22.73 24.21
C VAL A 107 6.44 23.99 23.34
N SER A 108 5.87 23.90 22.15
CA SER A 108 5.45 25.08 21.40
C SER A 108 3.94 25.16 21.55
N ASP A 109 3.54 26.34 22.00
CA ASP A 109 2.22 26.77 22.41
C ASP A 109 1.14 26.45 21.38
N GLY A 110 -0.07 26.22 21.89
CA GLY A 110 -1.24 25.86 21.11
C GLY A 110 -1.77 27.05 20.34
N ASP A 111 -1.37 27.18 19.08
CA ASP A 111 -2.11 27.76 17.97
C ASP A 111 -1.10 27.96 16.84
N ASP A 112 -1.16 27.14 15.79
CA ASP A 112 -1.45 27.61 14.44
C ASP A 112 -1.19 26.50 13.40
N THR A 113 -2.01 26.50 12.35
CA THR A 113 -1.86 25.78 11.08
C THR A 113 -2.00 24.26 11.08
N SER A 114 -3.26 23.83 11.04
CA SER A 114 -3.69 22.70 10.21
C SER A 114 -3.07 22.78 8.81
N LEU A 115 -2.36 21.73 8.37
CA LEU A 115 -2.37 21.24 6.98
C LEU A 115 -1.74 19.83 6.87
N SER A 116 -2.62 18.86 6.60
CA SER A 116 -2.46 17.75 5.65
C SER A 116 -1.19 16.88 5.64
N ARG A 117 -1.28 15.67 6.21
CA ARG A 117 -1.37 14.43 5.41
C ARG A 117 -1.75 13.24 6.30
N GLU A 118 -2.90 12.66 5.99
CA GLU A 118 -3.48 11.52 6.69
C GLU A 118 -2.53 10.31 6.69
N GLU A 119 -2.03 9.95 7.86
CA GLU A 119 -1.44 8.63 8.15
C GLU A 119 -2.52 7.55 8.08
N SER A 120 -3.10 7.32 6.90
CA SER A 120 -4.25 6.44 6.74
C SER A 120 -3.90 4.95 6.80
N ASN A 121 -2.80 4.51 7.42
CA ASN A 121 -2.45 3.07 7.50
C ASN A 121 -1.77 2.61 8.81
N LYS A 122 -1.89 3.34 9.92
CA LYS A 122 -1.66 2.71 11.24
C LYS A 122 -2.95 2.02 11.68
N THR A 123 -2.92 0.70 11.82
CA THR A 123 -3.98 -0.09 12.45
C THR A 123 -4.03 0.26 13.93
N ILE A 124 -4.80 1.30 14.29
CA ILE A 124 -5.06 1.74 15.68
C ILE A 124 -5.78 0.62 16.49
N PHE A 125 -6.28 -0.41 15.81
CA PHE A 125 -7.02 -1.51 16.41
C PHE A 125 -6.13 -2.75 16.52
N THR A 126 -5.68 -3.08 17.74
CA THR A 126 -4.98 -4.32 18.08
C THR A 126 -5.90 -5.23 18.90
N GLY A 127 -5.81 -6.55 18.69
CA GLY A 127 -6.62 -7.56 19.40
C GLY A 127 -7.56 -8.37 18.49
N GLN A 128 -8.30 -9.31 19.10
CA GLN A 128 -9.34 -10.10 18.44
C GLN A 128 -10.73 -9.71 18.96
N ILE A 129 -11.70 -9.60 18.06
CA ILE A 129 -13.10 -9.35 18.36
C ILE A 129 -13.85 -10.67 18.29
N ASN A 130 -14.50 -11.05 19.39
CA ASN A 130 -15.44 -12.16 19.42
C ASN A 130 -16.81 -11.66 18.91
N ILE A 131 -17.26 -12.20 17.79
CA ILE A 131 -18.50 -11.79 17.11
C ILE A 131 -19.74 -12.33 17.86
N ASP A 132 -19.59 -13.41 18.63
CA ASP A 132 -20.69 -14.09 19.32
C ASP A 132 -20.89 -13.61 20.77
N GLY A 133 -19.96 -12.78 21.29
CA GLY A 133 -19.87 -12.50 22.73
C GLY A 133 -20.64 -11.29 23.26
N CYS A 134 -20.82 -10.21 22.48
CA CYS A 134 -21.37 -8.95 23.01
C CYS A 134 -22.25 -8.20 22.00
N SER A 135 -23.52 -7.98 22.35
CA SER A 135 -24.46 -7.14 21.57
C SER A 135 -24.24 -5.65 21.80
N ASN A 136 -23.85 -5.21 23.00
CA ASN A 136 -23.65 -3.79 23.33
C ASN A 136 -22.17 -3.38 23.29
N VAL A 137 -21.84 -2.43 22.41
CA VAL A 137 -20.46 -1.96 22.20
C VAL A 137 -19.92 -1.15 23.38
N PHE A 138 -20.77 -0.41 24.09
CA PHE A 138 -20.40 0.47 25.20
C PHE A 138 -19.90 -0.29 26.44
N ARG A 139 -20.10 -1.61 26.47
CA ARG A 139 -19.55 -2.51 27.50
C ARG A 139 -18.19 -3.10 27.12
N THR A 140 -17.59 -2.64 26.02
CA THR A 140 -16.34 -3.16 25.49
C THR A 140 -15.33 -2.03 25.28
N CYS A 141 -14.04 -2.39 25.23
CA CYS A 141 -12.97 -1.45 24.89
C CYS A 141 -13.08 -0.88 23.46
N TRP A 142 -13.94 -1.44 22.62
CA TRP A 142 -14.14 -1.00 21.23
C TRP A 142 -14.93 0.29 21.11
N ALA A 143 -15.74 0.66 22.12
CA ALA A 143 -16.57 1.87 22.05
C ALA A 143 -15.74 3.14 21.88
N GLU A 144 -14.71 3.33 22.69
CA GLU A 144 -13.83 4.50 22.63
C GLU A 144 -13.00 4.50 21.35
N LEU A 145 -12.56 3.33 20.88
CA LEU A 145 -11.85 3.20 19.61
C LEU A 145 -12.72 3.54 18.40
N ILE A 146 -14.00 3.14 18.39
CA ILE A 146 -14.94 3.51 17.33
C ILE A 146 -15.25 5.00 17.39
N LYS A 147 -15.47 5.58 18.58
CA LYS A 147 -15.69 7.03 18.74
C LYS A 147 -14.52 7.83 18.21
N ALA A 148 -13.29 7.45 18.57
CA ALA A 148 -12.07 8.10 18.11
C ALA A 148 -11.86 7.96 16.60
N ALA A 149 -12.13 6.79 16.03
CA ALA A 149 -11.95 6.56 14.59
C ALA A 149 -13.05 7.18 13.73
N LYS A 150 -14.28 7.23 14.24
CA LYS A 150 -15.46 7.72 13.50
C LYS A 150 -15.35 9.20 13.13
N SER A 151 -14.73 10.04 13.95
CA SER A 151 -14.56 11.49 13.67
C SER A 151 -13.78 11.76 12.37
N ALA A 152 -12.91 10.84 11.97
CA ALA A 152 -12.06 10.95 10.77
C ALA A 152 -12.52 10.05 9.61
N LEU A 153 -13.70 9.42 9.69
CA LEU A 153 -14.17 8.42 8.72
C LEU A 153 -15.56 8.75 8.15
N PRO A 154 -15.94 8.17 7.00
CA PRO A 154 -17.24 8.42 6.36
C PRO A 154 -18.47 8.11 7.23
N CYS A 155 -18.29 7.37 8.33
CA CYS A 155 -19.32 7.06 9.32
C CYS A 155 -19.47 8.13 10.42
N TRP A 156 -18.88 9.33 10.29
CA TRP A 156 -18.80 10.38 11.32
C TRP A 156 -20.14 10.80 11.96
N ASN A 157 -21.28 10.56 11.31
CA ASN A 157 -22.61 10.88 11.83
C ASN A 157 -23.40 9.65 12.34
N VAL A 158 -22.86 8.43 12.24
CA VAL A 158 -23.59 7.19 12.57
C VAL A 158 -23.35 6.74 14.01
N ASP A 159 -24.40 6.45 14.76
CA ASP A 159 -24.28 5.97 16.14
C ASP A 159 -23.30 4.78 16.31
N THR A 160 -22.49 4.82 17.37
CA THR A 160 -21.43 3.84 17.65
C THR A 160 -21.97 2.42 17.77
N GLN A 161 -23.16 2.25 18.36
CA GLN A 161 -23.84 0.96 18.50
C GLN A 161 -24.33 0.47 17.13
N VAL A 162 -24.81 1.36 16.26
CA VAL A 162 -25.23 1.00 14.88
C VAL A 162 -24.04 0.52 14.04
N ILE A 163 -22.87 1.16 14.18
CA ILE A 163 -21.62 0.71 13.52
C ILE A 163 -21.26 -0.69 13.99
N TRP A 164 -21.33 -0.92 15.30
CA TRP A 164 -21.01 -2.21 15.92
C TRP A 164 -21.96 -3.33 15.47
N GLU A 165 -23.27 -3.10 15.51
CA GLU A 165 -24.27 -4.09 15.13
C GLU A 165 -24.15 -4.49 13.66
N ARG A 166 -23.94 -3.51 12.77
CA ARG A 166 -23.73 -3.79 11.34
C ARG A 166 -22.44 -4.57 11.09
N PHE A 167 -21.38 -4.25 11.84
CA PHE A 167 -20.12 -5.00 11.77
C PHE A 167 -20.29 -6.45 12.23
N LEU A 168 -21.00 -6.69 13.35
CA LEU A 168 -21.29 -8.03 13.83
C LEU A 168 -22.14 -8.81 12.82
N ALA A 169 -23.23 -8.21 12.32
CA ALA A 169 -24.11 -8.83 11.33
C ALA A 169 -23.37 -9.20 10.04
N PHE A 170 -22.50 -8.31 9.54
CA PHE A 170 -21.68 -8.55 8.36
C PHE A 170 -20.74 -9.75 8.52
N ASN A 171 -20.13 -9.90 9.70
CA ASN A 171 -19.20 -11.01 9.97
C ASN A 171 -19.93 -12.33 10.26
N ARG A 172 -21.08 -12.30 10.95
CA ARG A 172 -21.93 -13.48 11.13
C ARG A 172 -22.45 -14.04 9.82
N ALA A 173 -22.89 -13.19 8.90
CA ALA A 173 -23.34 -13.61 7.57
C ALA A 173 -22.23 -14.30 6.75
N ARG A 174 -20.95 -14.07 7.09
CA ARG A 174 -19.78 -14.71 6.47
C ARG A 174 -19.26 -15.91 7.26
N GLY A 175 -19.92 -16.30 8.35
CA GLY A 175 -19.52 -17.43 9.19
C GLY A 175 -18.31 -17.16 10.09
N ASN A 176 -17.94 -15.89 10.31
CA ASN A 176 -16.81 -15.54 11.17
C ASN A 176 -17.25 -15.42 12.63
N SER A 177 -16.72 -16.29 13.50
CA SER A 177 -16.93 -16.23 14.96
C SER A 177 -15.91 -15.31 15.67
N LYS A 178 -14.71 -15.16 15.11
CA LYS A 178 -13.65 -14.26 15.61
C LYS A 178 -12.95 -13.55 14.47
N VAL A 179 -12.69 -12.25 14.63
CA VAL A 179 -11.99 -11.45 13.61
C VAL A 179 -10.92 -10.56 14.24
N PRO A 180 -9.81 -10.27 13.52
CA PRO A 180 -8.85 -9.27 13.96
C PRO A 180 -9.49 -7.89 14.10
N ALA A 181 -9.10 -7.12 15.11
CA ALA A 181 -9.66 -5.79 15.36
C ALA A 181 -9.46 -4.82 14.19
N GLY A 182 -8.41 -5.01 13.38
CA GLY A 182 -8.20 -4.26 12.13
C GLY A 182 -9.34 -4.37 11.11
N PHE A 183 -10.16 -5.43 11.18
CA PHE A 183 -11.34 -5.57 10.31
C PHE A 183 -12.39 -4.51 10.60
N LEU A 184 -12.52 -4.08 11.86
CA LEU A 184 -13.44 -3.01 12.26
C LEU A 184 -13.05 -1.68 11.63
N LEU A 185 -11.75 -1.33 11.66
CA LEU A 185 -11.24 -0.13 10.99
C LEU A 185 -11.46 -0.20 9.47
N GLY A 186 -11.18 -1.35 8.86
CA GLY A 186 -11.43 -1.57 7.44
C GLY A 186 -12.91 -1.44 7.06
N PHE A 187 -13.80 -1.91 7.93
CA PHE A 187 -15.24 -1.80 7.79
C PHE A 187 -15.72 -0.34 7.90
N MET A 188 -15.22 0.41 8.88
CA MET A 188 -15.53 1.83 9.05
C MET A 188 -14.99 2.71 7.91
N ARG A 189 -13.82 2.38 7.33
CA ARG A 189 -13.28 3.08 6.14
C ARG A 189 -14.13 2.88 4.89
N ARG A 190 -14.66 1.67 4.73
CA ARG A 190 -15.53 1.32 3.60
C ARG A 190 -17.01 1.58 3.91
N TRP A 191 -17.28 2.32 4.98
CA TRP A 191 -18.64 2.66 5.37
C TRP A 191 -19.31 3.42 4.23
N ARG A 192 -20.29 2.79 3.59
CA ARG A 192 -21.04 3.40 2.51
C ARG A 192 -22.08 4.33 3.11
N THR A 193 -21.89 5.63 2.89
CA THR A 193 -22.88 6.67 3.20
C THR A 193 -24.04 6.67 2.18
N SER A 194 -24.54 5.50 1.80
CA SER A 194 -25.86 5.44 1.14
C SER A 194 -26.91 5.59 2.23
N LEU A 195 -27.29 6.84 2.49
CA LEU A 195 -28.57 7.15 3.11
C LEU A 195 -29.64 6.52 2.19
N GLY A 196 -30.25 5.44 2.67
CA GLY A 196 -31.33 4.77 1.94
C GLY A 196 -30.90 3.61 1.04
N GLU A 197 -30.36 2.55 1.62
CA GLU A 197 -30.82 1.23 1.21
C GLU A 197 -30.96 0.40 2.49
N ALA A 198 -32.07 0.67 3.20
CA ALA A 198 -32.66 -0.36 4.04
C ALA A 198 -32.72 -1.63 3.20
N THR A 199 -32.29 -2.74 3.79
CA THR A 199 -32.44 -4.10 3.29
C THR A 199 -33.74 -4.19 2.51
N ARG A 200 -33.67 -4.11 1.18
CA ARG A 200 -34.82 -4.40 0.35
C ARG A 200 -35.13 -5.86 0.66
N PRO A 201 -36.32 -6.20 1.19
CA PRO A 201 -36.70 -7.61 1.30
C PRO A 201 -36.50 -8.23 -0.09
N PRO A 202 -36.06 -9.49 -0.17
CA PRO A 202 -35.53 -10.09 -1.39
C PRO A 202 -36.50 -9.80 -2.53
N ALA A 203 -36.12 -8.83 -3.37
CA ALA A 203 -36.90 -8.52 -4.53
C ALA A 203 -36.81 -9.77 -5.39
N LEU A 204 -37.98 -10.36 -5.67
CA LEU A 204 -38.15 -11.44 -6.62
C LEU A 204 -37.22 -11.20 -7.81
N PRO A 205 -36.50 -12.24 -8.28
CA PRO A 205 -35.41 -12.06 -9.23
C PRO A 205 -35.93 -11.27 -10.43
N ALA A 206 -35.49 -10.02 -10.54
CA ALA A 206 -35.75 -9.23 -11.72
C ALA A 206 -35.09 -9.98 -12.89
N PRO A 207 -35.78 -10.11 -14.05
CA PRO A 207 -35.22 -10.79 -15.20
C PRO A 207 -33.87 -10.16 -15.53
N GLN A 208 -32.83 -10.99 -15.60
CA GLN A 208 -31.49 -10.54 -15.96
C GLN A 208 -31.62 -9.73 -17.26
N PRO A 209 -31.05 -8.50 -17.32
CA PRO A 209 -31.01 -7.78 -18.57
C PRO A 209 -30.38 -8.72 -19.59
N VAL A 210 -31.03 -8.85 -20.74
CA VAL A 210 -30.54 -9.65 -21.86
C VAL A 210 -29.21 -9.03 -22.27
N GLN A 211 -28.11 -9.48 -21.67
CA GLN A 211 -26.78 -9.03 -22.05
C GLN A 211 -26.66 -9.29 -23.54
N GLU A 212 -26.38 -8.22 -24.28
CA GLU A 212 -26.14 -8.27 -25.72
C GLU A 212 -25.19 -9.44 -26.01
N PRO A 213 -25.46 -10.30 -27.00
CA PRO A 213 -24.66 -11.49 -27.28
C PRO A 213 -23.15 -11.20 -27.39
N ARG A 214 -22.81 -10.00 -27.88
CA ARG A 214 -21.44 -9.48 -28.01
C ARG A 214 -20.77 -9.25 -26.66
N GLU A 215 -21.49 -8.73 -25.67
CA GLU A 215 -20.95 -8.52 -24.32
C GLU A 215 -20.70 -9.84 -23.61
N ARG A 216 -21.57 -10.84 -23.81
CA ARG A 216 -21.35 -12.20 -23.28
C ARG A 216 -20.11 -12.84 -23.88
N GLU A 217 -19.94 -12.73 -25.20
CA GLU A 217 -18.77 -13.26 -25.89
C GLU A 217 -17.47 -12.62 -25.38
N LEU A 218 -17.47 -11.31 -25.15
CA LEU A 218 -16.31 -10.59 -24.61
C LEU A 218 -15.97 -11.03 -23.18
N HIS A 219 -16.97 -11.22 -22.33
CA HIS A 219 -16.76 -11.68 -20.95
C HIS A 219 -16.22 -13.12 -20.90
N GLU A 220 -16.72 -14.03 -21.72
CA GLU A 220 -16.20 -15.40 -21.80
C GLU A 220 -14.74 -15.42 -22.27
N GLN A 221 -14.39 -14.57 -23.23
CA GLN A 221 -12.99 -14.42 -23.66
C GLN A 221 -12.11 -13.94 -22.51
N ILE A 222 -12.50 -12.88 -21.80
CA ILE A 222 -11.70 -12.34 -20.67
C ILE A 222 -11.54 -13.39 -19.56
N LYS A 223 -12.56 -14.21 -19.29
CA LYS A 223 -12.54 -15.24 -18.24
C LYS A 223 -11.57 -16.38 -18.52
N ALA A 224 -11.23 -16.61 -19.80
CA ALA A 224 -10.34 -17.70 -20.18
C ALA A 224 -8.90 -17.49 -19.69
N ALA A 225 -8.42 -16.25 -19.57
CA ALA A 225 -7.06 -15.93 -19.12
C ALA A 225 -7.06 -15.16 -17.78
N PRO A 226 -6.25 -15.57 -16.78
CA PRO A 226 -6.09 -14.84 -15.53
C PRO A 226 -5.50 -13.43 -15.75
N SER A 227 -6.20 -12.40 -15.29
CA SER A 227 -5.75 -11.00 -15.44
C SER A 227 -4.45 -10.69 -14.67
N SER A 228 -4.13 -11.48 -13.64
CA SER A 228 -2.87 -11.41 -12.89
C SER A 228 -1.64 -11.75 -13.76
N ASN A 229 -1.81 -12.62 -14.76
CA ASN A 229 -0.71 -13.15 -15.58
C ASN A 229 -0.58 -12.43 -16.93
N ARG A 230 -1.27 -11.30 -17.11
CA ARG A 230 -1.34 -10.56 -18.39
C ARG A 230 0.01 -10.24 -19.03
N GLN A 231 1.05 -10.03 -18.23
CA GLN A 231 2.40 -9.72 -18.73
C GLN A 231 3.04 -10.97 -19.35
N PHE A 232 2.87 -12.14 -18.72
CA PHE A 232 3.34 -13.42 -19.24
C PHE A 232 2.58 -13.81 -20.52
N HIS A 233 1.25 -13.71 -20.52
CA HIS A 233 0.46 -13.96 -21.73
C HIS A 233 0.82 -13.03 -22.89
N ALA A 234 1.09 -11.75 -22.61
CA ALA A 234 1.57 -10.82 -23.63
C ALA A 234 2.94 -11.24 -24.18
N SER A 235 3.90 -11.56 -23.31
CA SER A 235 5.23 -12.01 -23.74
C SER A 235 5.19 -13.33 -24.52
N ASP A 236 4.43 -14.32 -24.06
CA ASP A 236 4.29 -15.62 -24.73
C ASP A 236 3.61 -15.45 -26.08
N LEU A 237 2.53 -14.68 -26.15
CA LEU A 237 1.83 -14.44 -27.40
C LEU A 237 2.71 -13.64 -28.38
N CYS A 238 3.37 -12.58 -27.92
CA CYS A 238 4.32 -11.84 -28.76
C CYS A 238 5.48 -12.70 -29.26
N ARG A 239 5.89 -13.74 -28.52
CA ARG A 239 6.90 -14.71 -29.00
C ARG A 239 6.36 -15.60 -30.11
N VAL A 240 5.07 -15.96 -30.07
CA VAL A 240 4.43 -16.83 -31.06
C VAL A 240 4.08 -16.07 -32.34
N ILE A 241 3.49 -14.88 -32.23
CA ILE A 241 2.94 -14.14 -33.40
C ILE A 241 3.70 -12.85 -33.74
N GLY A 242 4.63 -12.40 -32.90
CA GLY A 242 5.32 -11.14 -33.06
C GLY A 242 4.51 -9.92 -32.60
N GLN A 243 5.22 -8.84 -32.26
CA GLN A 243 4.63 -7.63 -31.70
C GLN A 243 3.61 -6.96 -32.63
N ALA A 244 3.89 -6.89 -33.93
CA ALA A 244 3.01 -6.24 -34.91
C ALA A 244 1.66 -6.98 -35.06
N ALA A 245 1.67 -8.31 -35.08
CA ALA A 245 0.44 -9.11 -35.16
C ALA A 245 -0.35 -9.04 -33.84
N TYR A 246 0.34 -8.99 -32.70
CA TYR A 246 -0.29 -8.80 -31.39
C TYR A 246 -1.03 -7.45 -31.30
N ASP A 247 -0.39 -6.36 -31.70
CA ASP A 247 -1.03 -5.04 -31.70
C ASP A 247 -2.20 -4.97 -32.69
N ALA A 248 -2.10 -5.62 -33.86
CA ALA A 248 -3.20 -5.74 -34.80
C ALA A 248 -4.41 -6.50 -34.22
N ARG A 249 -4.19 -7.59 -33.46
CA ARG A 249 -5.26 -8.33 -32.77
C ARG A 249 -5.96 -7.47 -31.72
N ILE A 250 -5.22 -6.65 -30.97
CA ILE A 250 -5.82 -5.70 -30.00
C ILE A 250 -6.71 -4.68 -30.71
N VAL A 251 -6.23 -4.07 -31.80
CA VAL A 251 -7.01 -3.10 -32.57
C VAL A 251 -8.27 -3.73 -33.17
N ALA A 252 -8.18 -4.98 -33.64
CA ALA A 252 -9.34 -5.72 -34.16
C ALA A 252 -10.41 -5.93 -33.07
N VAL A 253 -10.02 -6.30 -31.85
CA VAL A 253 -10.96 -6.48 -30.72
C VAL A 253 -11.58 -5.15 -30.27
N ILE A 254 -10.80 -4.06 -30.26
CA ILE A 254 -11.35 -2.71 -29.98
C ILE A 254 -12.41 -2.35 -31.02
N ARG A 255 -12.15 -2.59 -32.31
CA ARG A 255 -13.13 -2.33 -33.38
C ARG A 255 -14.36 -3.22 -33.30
N GLN A 256 -14.19 -4.49 -32.91
CA GLN A 256 -15.28 -5.47 -32.84
C GLN A 256 -16.24 -5.20 -31.67
N PHE A 257 -15.71 -4.81 -30.50
CA PHE A 257 -16.51 -4.67 -29.27
C PHE A 257 -16.63 -3.24 -28.74
N GLY A 258 -15.97 -2.25 -29.35
CA GLY A 258 -16.00 -0.86 -28.89
C GLY A 258 -15.43 -0.67 -27.48
N CYS A 259 -14.56 -1.58 -27.04
CA CYS A 259 -14.10 -1.62 -25.65
C CYS A 259 -12.74 -0.91 -25.45
N PRO A 260 -12.41 -0.48 -24.22
CA PRO A 260 -11.10 0.10 -23.91
C PRO A 260 -9.95 -0.87 -24.21
N ARG A 261 -8.77 -0.32 -24.53
CA ARG A 261 -7.58 -1.12 -24.90
C ARG A 261 -7.23 -2.19 -23.86
N PHE A 262 -7.37 -1.90 -22.57
CA PHE A 262 -7.11 -2.87 -21.51
C PHE A 262 -8.05 -4.08 -21.58
N THR A 263 -9.35 -3.85 -21.76
CA THR A 263 -10.36 -4.90 -21.94
C THR A 263 -10.07 -5.73 -23.19
N ALA A 264 -9.72 -5.07 -24.29
CA ALA A 264 -9.33 -5.75 -25.52
C ALA A 264 -8.06 -6.61 -25.34
N THR A 265 -7.08 -6.13 -24.59
CA THR A 265 -5.87 -6.92 -24.26
C THR A 265 -6.21 -8.21 -23.53
N LEU A 266 -7.06 -8.14 -22.50
CA LEU A 266 -7.48 -9.34 -21.75
C LEU A 266 -8.27 -10.32 -22.63
N ALA A 267 -9.13 -9.82 -23.50
CA ALA A 267 -9.87 -10.65 -24.45
C ALA A 267 -8.96 -11.31 -25.49
N VAL A 268 -7.91 -10.63 -25.97
CA VAL A 268 -6.90 -11.21 -26.87
C VAL A 268 -6.14 -12.34 -26.18
N HIS A 269 -5.73 -12.16 -24.93
CA HIS A 269 -5.05 -13.22 -24.15
C HIS A 269 -5.98 -14.42 -23.96
N GLY A 270 -7.22 -14.17 -23.58
CA GLY A 270 -8.22 -15.21 -23.42
C GLY A 270 -8.53 -15.97 -24.70
N ARG A 271 -8.65 -15.28 -25.84
CA ARG A 271 -8.79 -15.89 -27.17
C ARG A 271 -7.60 -16.78 -27.49
N ALA A 272 -6.38 -16.33 -27.19
CA ALA A 272 -5.16 -17.10 -27.42
C ALA A 272 -5.07 -18.36 -26.53
N VAL A 273 -5.52 -18.27 -25.28
CA VAL A 273 -5.65 -19.44 -24.38
C VAL A 273 -6.71 -20.42 -24.90
N LEU A 274 -7.89 -19.94 -25.31
CA LEU A 274 -8.96 -20.77 -25.88
C LEU A 274 -8.54 -21.45 -27.19
N ALA A 275 -7.72 -20.78 -28.00
CA ALA A 275 -7.16 -21.32 -29.23
C ALA A 275 -5.95 -22.24 -28.99
N GLY A 276 -5.48 -22.39 -27.75
CA GLY A 276 -4.29 -23.19 -27.42
C GLY A 276 -2.97 -22.60 -27.89
N GLU A 277 -2.93 -21.33 -28.29
CA GLU A 277 -1.70 -20.64 -28.71
C GLU A 277 -0.75 -20.39 -27.52
N ILE A 278 -1.31 -20.21 -26.33
CA ILE A 278 -0.59 -19.96 -25.08
C ILE A 278 -1.25 -20.71 -23.91
N SER A 279 -0.48 -20.98 -22.86
CA SER A 279 -1.00 -21.64 -21.64
C SER A 279 -1.83 -20.69 -20.78
N ARG A 280 -2.75 -21.26 -20.01
CA ARG A 280 -3.64 -20.55 -19.07
C ARG A 280 -2.90 -20.07 -17.81
#